data_AF-A0A9P4H3K2-F1
#
_entry.id   AF-A0A9P4H3K2-F1
#
_cell.length_a   1.000
_cell.length_b   1.000
_cell.length_c   1.000
_cell.angle_alpha   90.00
_cell.angle_beta   90.00
_cell.angle_gamma   90.00
#
_symmetry.space_group_name_H-M   'P 1'
#
loop_
_entity.id
_entity.type
_entity.pdbx_description
1 polymer ?
#
loop_
_entity_poly.entity_id
_entity_poly.type
_entity_poly.pdbx_seq_one_letter_code
_entity_poly.pdbx_strand_id
1 'polypeptide(L)'
;MVKPVVSAMNAWTCVVMSVFAIVILSIIGSLFKSSSNTVMGTEEDPKDGGAVAGAVFGAVFIYLGFFVFCGFQAFLHYRESRRGAISLS
;
A
#
# COMPACT_ATOMS: atom_id res chain seq x y z
N MET A 1 19.57 -12.61 13.87
CA MET A 1 18.08 -12.63 13.87
C MET A 1 17.64 -11.18 14.04
N VAL A 2 16.96 -10.61 13.05
CA VAL A 2 16.45 -9.23 13.18
C VAL A 2 15.19 -9.27 14.04
N LYS A 3 15.18 -8.49 15.12
CA LYS A 3 13.99 -8.33 15.95
C LYS A 3 12.99 -7.46 15.18
N PRO A 4 11.69 -7.80 15.16
CA PRO A 4 10.70 -6.92 14.57
C PRO A 4 10.66 -5.59 15.35
N VAL A 5 10.68 -4.47 14.62
CA VAL A 5 10.76 -3.11 15.20
C VAL A 5 9.38 -2.57 15.56
N VAL A 6 8.33 -3.03 14.87
CA VAL A 6 6.93 -2.67 15.14
C VAL A 6 6.13 -3.88 15.61
N SER A 7 5.07 -3.64 16.38
CA SER A 7 4.14 -4.67 16.86
C SER A 7 3.48 -5.44 15.70
N ALA A 8 3.25 -6.73 15.91
CA ALA A 8 2.63 -7.63 14.91
C ALA A 8 1.28 -7.10 14.40
N MET A 9 0.47 -6.54 15.30
CA MET A 9 -0.84 -5.98 14.97
C MET A 9 -0.73 -4.77 14.04
N ASN A 10 0.23 -3.88 14.30
CA ASN A 10 0.45 -2.68 13.48
C ASN A 10 1.04 -3.03 12.11
N ALA A 11 1.94 -4.01 12.04
CA ALA A 11 2.49 -4.49 10.78
C ALA A 11 1.39 -5.09 9.89
N TRP A 12 0.48 -5.88 10.47
CA TRP A 12 -0.62 -6.49 9.73
C TRP A 12 -1.59 -5.45 9.18
N THR A 13 -2.01 -4.48 10.01
CA THR A 13 -2.88 -3.39 9.55
C THR A 13 -2.23 -2.56 8.46
N CYS A 14 -0.92 -2.28 8.58
CA CYS A 14 -0.15 -1.57 7.55
C CYS A 14 -0.13 -2.33 6.21
N VAL A 15 0.06 -3.65 6.23
CA VAL A 15 0.03 -4.48 5.01
C VAL A 15 -1.34 -4.40 4.35
N VAL A 16 -2.42 -4.58 5.10
CA VAL A 16 -3.80 -4.54 4.57
C VAL A 16 -4.09 -3.17 3.95
N MET A 17 -3.82 -2.08 4.67
CA MET A 17 -4.07 -0.72 4.17
C MET A 17 -3.22 -0.41 2.93
N SER A 18 -1.97 -0.87 2.88
CA SER A 18 -1.10 -0.66 1.72
C SER A 18 -1.62 -1.39 0.48
N VAL A 19 -2.12 -2.63 0.63
CA VAL A 19 -2.72 -3.38 -0.49
C VAL A 19 -3.95 -2.66 -1.04
N PHE A 20 -4.87 -2.23 -0.16
CA PHE A 20 -6.06 -1.48 -0.57
C PHE A 20 -5.69 -0.17 -1.28
N ALA A 21 -4.74 0.58 -0.73
CA ALA A 21 -4.27 1.83 -1.33
C ALA A 21 -3.67 1.60 -2.72
N ILE A 22 -2.81 0.58 -2.90
CA ILE A 22 -2.23 0.24 -4.20
C ILE A 22 -3.33 -0.08 -5.23
N VAL A 23 -4.30 -0.92 -4.87
CA VAL A 23 -5.38 -1.33 -5.80
C VAL A 23 -6.23 -0.13 -6.21
N ILE A 24 -6.72 0.65 -5.24
CA ILE A 24 -7.62 1.78 -5.49
C ILE A 24 -6.90 2.87 -6.28
N LEU A 25 -5.68 3.26 -5.88
CA LEU A 25 -4.91 4.31 -6.56
C LEU A 25 -4.47 3.88 -7.96
N SER A 26 -4.18 2.59 -8.19
CA SER A 26 -3.86 2.10 -9.53
C SER A 26 -5.06 2.21 -10.47
N ILE A 27 -6.27 1.88 -9.99
CA ILE A 27 -7.50 2.04 -10.77
C ILE A 27 -7.72 3.53 -11.06
N ILE A 28 -7.71 4.38 -10.03
CA ILE A 28 -7.92 5.83 -10.18
C ILE A 28 -6.89 6.46 -11.13
N GLY A 29 -5.60 6.12 -10.98
CA GLY A 29 -4.54 6.60 -11.85
C GLY A 29 -4.72 6.16 -13.31
N SER A 30 -5.23 4.94 -13.53
CA SER A 30 -5.57 4.46 -14.88
C SER A 30 -6.77 5.21 -15.50
N LEU A 31 -7.75 5.59 -14.68
CA LEU A 31 -8.90 6.40 -15.11
C LEU A 31 -8.46 7.82 -15.50
N PHE A 32 -7.64 8.48 -14.66
CA PHE A 32 -7.10 9.82 -14.97
C PHE A 32 -6.21 9.82 -16.22
N LYS A 33 -5.45 8.74 -16.46
CA LYS A 33 -4.64 8.59 -17.68
C LYS A 33 -5.48 8.40 -18.94
N SER A 34 -6.66 7.80 -18.82
CA SER A 34 -7.53 7.49 -19.97
C SER A 34 -8.48 8.64 -20.33
N SER A 35 -8.34 9.81 -19.69
CA SER A 35 -9.11 11.03 -19.96
C SER A 35 -10.62 10.78 -20.07
N SER A 36 -11.16 9.93 -19.19
CA SER A 36 -12.61 9.69 -19.18
C SER A 36 -13.30 10.90 -18.58
N ASN A 37 -14.22 11.53 -19.32
CA ASN A 37 -15.10 12.62 -18.87
C ASN A 37 -15.90 12.28 -17.59
N THR A 38 -15.79 11.05 -17.05
CA THR A 38 -16.39 10.63 -15.78
C THR A 38 -15.59 11.05 -14.53
N VAL A 39 -14.31 11.40 -14.65
CA VAL A 39 -13.46 11.87 -13.54
C VAL A 39 -12.96 13.31 -13.74
N MET A 40 -13.23 13.90 -14.92
CA MET A 40 -12.89 15.28 -15.30
C MET A 40 -14.07 15.96 -16.01
N GLY A 41 -15.29 15.67 -15.56
CA GLY A 41 -16.53 16.01 -16.28
C GLY A 41 -17.17 17.33 -15.87
N THR A 42 -16.71 17.95 -14.78
CA THR A 42 -17.28 19.15 -14.19
C THR A 42 -16.31 20.33 -14.26
N GLU A 43 -16.81 21.57 -14.20
CA GLU A 43 -15.97 22.78 -14.26
C GLU A 43 -15.02 22.92 -13.06
N GLU A 44 -15.28 22.21 -11.96
CA GLU A 44 -14.44 22.17 -10.76
C GLU A 44 -13.35 21.08 -10.82
N ASP A 45 -13.40 20.19 -11.82
CA ASP A 45 -12.42 19.12 -11.96
C ASP A 45 -11.07 19.65 -12.48
N PRO A 46 -9.94 19.06 -12.06
CA PRO A 46 -8.62 19.51 -12.47
C PRO A 46 -8.45 19.50 -13.99
N LYS A 47 -8.10 20.65 -14.58
CA LYS A 47 -7.84 20.77 -16.03
C LYS A 47 -6.73 19.84 -16.53
N ASP A 48 -5.79 19.46 -15.67
CA ASP A 48 -4.61 18.65 -16.00
C ASP A 48 -4.66 17.24 -15.39
N GLY A 49 -5.42 16.35 -16.04
CA GLY A 49 -5.50 14.94 -15.61
C GLY A 49 -4.20 14.17 -15.67
N GLY A 50 -3.27 14.59 -16.53
CA GLY A 50 -1.92 14.04 -16.58
C GLY A 50 -1.12 14.32 -15.29
N ALA A 51 -1.23 15.52 -14.73
CA ALA A 51 -0.53 15.89 -13.51
C ALA A 51 -1.09 15.12 -12.29
N VAL A 52 -2.41 14.99 -12.21
CA VAL A 52 -3.08 14.21 -11.15
C VAL A 52 -2.72 12.73 -11.28
N ALA A 53 -2.75 12.16 -12.49
CA ALA A 53 -2.31 10.79 -12.72
C ALA A 53 -0.86 10.59 -12.27
N GLY A 54 0.04 11.52 -12.60
CA GLY A 54 1.44 11.48 -12.17
C GLY A 54 1.59 11.45 -10.64
N ALA A 55 0.86 12.30 -9.92
CA ALA A 55 0.86 12.31 -8.46
C ALA A 55 0.30 11.01 -7.86
N VAL A 56 -0.81 10.50 -8.41
CA VAL A 56 -1.44 9.25 -7.99
C VAL A 56 -0.52 8.05 -8.20
N PHE A 57 0.14 7.95 -9.36
CA PHE A 57 1.14 6.92 -9.60
C PHE A 57 2.34 7.05 -8.65
N GLY A 58 2.77 8.28 -8.33
CA GLY A 58 3.78 8.52 -7.29
C GLY A 58 3.37 7.96 -5.93
N ALA A 59 2.10 8.15 -5.53
CA ALA A 59 1.58 7.60 -4.29
C ALA A 59 1.57 6.06 -4.29
N VAL A 60 1.28 5.40 -5.42
CA VAL A 60 1.36 3.93 -5.55
C VAL A 60 2.77 3.42 -5.21
N PHE A 61 3.82 4.09 -5.68
CA PHE A 61 5.21 3.70 -5.34
C PHE A 61 5.51 3.84 -3.85
N ILE A 62 4.98 4.86 -3.19
CA ILE A 62 5.14 5.04 -1.74
C ILE A 62 4.46 3.90 -0.97
N TYR A 63 3.22 3.54 -1.33
CA TYR A 63 2.50 2.43 -0.71
C TYR A 63 3.13 1.07 -1.01
N LEU A 64 3.78 0.88 -2.17
CA LEU A 64 4.60 -0.30 -2.44
C LEU A 64 5.78 -0.40 -1.47
N GLY A 65 6.45 0.73 -1.18
CA GLY A 65 7.50 0.78 -0.16
C GLY A 65 7.00 0.36 1.22
N PHE A 66 5.85 0.89 1.66
CA PHE A 66 5.22 0.49 2.91
C PHE A 66 4.81 -0.98 2.93
N PHE A 67 4.26 -1.49 1.82
CA PHE A 67 3.90 -2.90 1.70
C PHE A 67 5.11 -3.83 1.87
N VAL A 68 6.23 -3.53 1.23
CA VAL A 68 7.46 -4.34 1.36
C VAL A 68 8.00 -4.28 2.80
N PHE A 69 8.07 -3.08 3.39
CA PHE A 69 8.60 -2.90 4.74
C PHE A 69 7.72 -3.59 5.80
N CYS A 70 6.42 -3.29 5.82
CA CYS A 70 5.48 -3.89 6.75
C CYS A 70 5.30 -5.39 6.50
N GLY A 71 5.39 -5.83 5.24
CA GLY A 71 5.36 -7.24 4.85
C GLY A 71 6.56 -8.01 5.38
N PHE A 72 7.76 -7.43 5.32
CA PHE A 72 8.97 -8.05 5.89
C PHE A 72 8.85 -8.18 7.42
N GLN A 73 8.30 -7.17 8.09
CA GLN A 73 8.07 -7.19 9.53
C GLN A 73 6.99 -8.19 9.94
N ALA A 74 5.89 -8.28 9.19
CA ALA A 74 4.84 -9.29 9.39
C ALA A 74 5.39 -10.71 9.15
N PHE A 75 6.25 -10.90 8.16
CA PHE A 75 6.90 -12.18 7.89
C PHE A 75 7.84 -12.61 9.02
N LEU A 76 8.62 -11.67 9.58
CA LEU A 76 9.48 -11.95 10.73
C LEU A 76 8.66 -12.33 11.97
N HIS A 77 7.56 -11.62 12.25
CA HIS A 77 6.61 -11.99 13.30
C HIS A 77 6.01 -13.38 13.08
N TYR A 78 5.57 -13.70 11.86
CA TYR A 78 5.06 -15.02 11.52
C TYR A 78 6.11 -16.13 11.75
N ARG A 79 7.37 -15.86 11.39
CA ARG A 79 8.49 -16.79 11.56
C ARG A 79 8.91 -16.94 13.02
N GLU A 80 8.81 -15.89 13.82
CA GLU A 80 9.04 -15.93 15.27
C GLU A 80 7.96 -16.73 15.99
N SER A 81 6.67 -16.50 15.69
CA SER A 81 5.55 -17.30 16.21
C SER A 81 5.69 -18.80 15.89
N ARG A 82 6.19 -19.15 14.70
CA ARG A 82 6.46 -20.54 14.31
C ARG A 82 7.63 -21.19 15.06
N ARG A 83 8.59 -20.39 15.51
CA ARG A 83 9.72 -20.87 16.33
C ARG A 83 9.39 -20.94 17.82
N GLY A 84 8.54 -20.04 18.31
CA GLY A 84 8.02 -20.08 19.68
C GLY A 84 7.08 -21.26 19.95
N ALA A 85 6.41 -21.79 18.92
CA ALA A 85 5.60 -23.01 19.02
C ALA A 85 6.43 -24.30 19.25
N ILE A 86 7.78 -24.22 19.19
CA ILE A 86 8.70 -25.30 19.58
C ILE A 86 9.50 -24.89 20.83
N SER A 87 8.87 -24.17 21.76
CA SER A 87 9.41 -24.07 23.12
C SER A 87 8.99 -25.33 23.87
N LEU A 88 9.94 -26.27 23.92
CA LEU A 88 9.97 -27.48 24.73
C LEU A 88 9.33 -27.23 26.11
N SER A 89 8.14 -27.80 26.33
CA SER A 89 7.58 -28.09 27.66
C SER A 89 8.22 -29.35 28.21
#